data_AF-A0A0M3DBH7-F1
#
_entry.id   AF-A0A0M3DBH7-F1
#
_cell.length_a   1.000
_cell.length_b   1.000
_cell.length_c   1.000
_cell.angle_alpha   90.00
_cell.angle_beta   90.00
_cell.angle_gamma   90.00
#
_symmetry.space_group_name_H-M   'P 1'
#
loop_
_entity.id
_entity.type
_entity.pdbx_description
1 polymer ?
#
loop_
_entity_poly.entity_id
_entity_poly.type
_entity_poly.pdbx_seq_one_letter_code
_entity_poly.pdbx_strand_id
1 'polypeptide(L)'
;MSASEAVEESERGVLEANAPLAALHEAAGVSGDARMRELAAHIAFPSWPGATSATALKRAAQEAEIAAVLDEYANSARPLIRPADQERWELLVADMQRRSGEGFLADELGRSAVGASLLRARLGGRPHRAQQRGGIDCACGYAVDGVMPEKLCPECGDVLLRRWVAEERRLLRSMPEYAEEVTQVIEATAQKQAKVAQSRGDYTADEASATRRAGGRRLARLRRAHRVELATLDLRRWSSFAEMLSREARPAVRTTAAEAQKRGLGAAALTELSLLSIADTIKIAERILEKRKNSSWWV
;
A
#
# COMPACT_ATOMS: atom_id res chain seq x y z
N MET A 1 32.01 3.58 4.38
CA MET A 1 30.77 4.36 4.36
C MET A 1 29.75 3.66 3.48
N SER A 2 28.63 3.24 4.07
CA SER A 2 27.52 2.64 3.32
C SER A 2 26.77 3.71 2.51
N ALA A 3 26.00 3.31 1.49
CA ALA A 3 25.22 4.27 0.69
C ALA A 3 24.14 4.98 1.54
N SER A 4 23.60 4.30 2.57
CA SER A 4 22.68 4.91 3.55
C SER A 4 23.37 5.98 4.39
N GLU A 5 24.59 5.70 4.88
CA GLU A 5 25.38 6.66 5.66
C GLU A 5 25.69 7.92 4.85
N ALA A 6 25.97 7.78 3.55
CA ALA A 6 26.23 8.93 2.68
C ALA A 6 25.00 9.84 2.50
N VAL A 7 23.81 9.25 2.38
CA VAL A 7 22.54 10.00 2.36
C VAL A 7 22.33 10.72 3.69
N GLU A 8 22.44 10.00 4.81
CA GLU A 8 22.21 10.53 6.16
C GLU A 8 23.21 11.63 6.56
N GLU A 9 24.48 11.52 6.15
CA GLU A 9 25.48 12.55 6.36
C GLU A 9 25.21 13.80 5.52
N SER A 10 24.81 13.63 4.26
CA SER A 10 24.39 14.74 3.41
C SER A 10 23.16 15.46 3.98
N GLU A 11 22.16 14.73 4.47
CA GLU A 11 20.98 15.32 5.09
C GLU A 11 21.31 16.08 6.38
N ARG A 12 22.14 15.51 7.25
CA ARG A 12 22.59 16.20 8.49
C ARG A 12 23.26 17.53 8.19
N GLY A 13 24.19 17.56 7.23
CA GLY A 13 24.88 18.80 6.86
C GLY A 13 23.93 19.90 6.36
N VAL A 14 22.91 19.53 5.59
CA VAL A 14 21.90 20.50 5.09
C VAL A 14 20.99 20.98 6.22
N LEU A 15 20.57 20.09 7.13
CA LEU A 15 19.74 20.46 8.27
C LEU A 15 20.49 21.37 9.25
N GLU A 16 21.75 21.06 9.57
CA GLU A 16 22.60 21.88 10.46
C GLU A 16 22.84 23.29 9.89
N ALA A 17 22.97 23.41 8.57
CA ALA A 17 23.17 24.68 7.88
C ALA A 17 21.88 25.50 7.66
N ASN A 18 20.70 24.93 7.92
CA ASN A 18 19.41 25.53 7.60
C ASN A 18 18.41 25.39 8.76
N ALA A 19 18.47 26.34 9.71
CA ALA A 19 17.64 26.32 10.91
C ALA A 19 16.11 26.24 10.64
N PRO A 20 15.53 26.98 9.66
CA PRO A 20 14.12 26.80 9.30
C PRO A 20 13.77 25.37 8.84
N LEU A 21 14.63 24.75 8.03
CA LEU A 21 14.41 23.37 7.58
C LEU A 21 14.55 22.36 8.72
N ALA A 22 15.53 22.55 9.62
CA ALA A 22 15.68 21.72 10.80
C ALA A 22 14.46 21.77 11.74
N ALA A 23 13.90 22.97 11.96
CA ALA A 23 12.70 23.14 12.75
C ALA A 23 11.49 22.44 12.10
N LEU A 24 11.34 22.54 10.78
CA LEU A 24 10.31 21.82 10.03
C LEU A 24 10.49 20.29 10.14
N HIS A 25 11.72 19.79 10.01
CA HIS A 25 12.04 18.38 10.15
C HIS A 25 11.68 17.85 11.55
N GLU A 26 12.00 18.60 12.61
CA GLU A 26 11.63 18.22 13.98
C GLU A 26 10.10 18.22 14.17
N ALA A 27 9.41 19.25 13.70
CA ALA A 27 7.95 19.32 13.77
C ALA A 27 7.28 18.16 13.02
N ALA A 28 7.78 17.81 11.83
CA ALA A 28 7.32 16.66 11.06
C ALA A 28 7.58 15.34 11.80
N GLY A 29 8.72 15.22 12.49
CA GLY A 29 9.04 14.09 13.36
C GLY A 29 8.03 13.92 14.50
N VAL A 30 7.75 14.99 15.25
CA VAL A 30 6.78 14.97 16.35
C VAL A 30 5.36 14.64 15.86
N SER A 31 4.93 15.26 14.76
CA SER A 31 3.62 14.99 14.14
C SER A 31 3.53 13.54 13.66
N GLY A 32 4.56 13.04 12.99
CA GLY A 32 4.64 11.66 12.53
C GLY A 32 4.60 10.66 13.69
N ASP A 33 5.32 10.92 14.79
CA ASP A 33 5.31 10.07 15.99
C ASP A 33 3.91 10.02 16.63
N ALA A 34 3.14 11.10 16.59
CA ALA A 34 1.75 11.11 17.03
C ALA A 34 0.86 10.24 16.13
N ARG A 35 1.01 10.36 14.80
CA ARG A 35 0.29 9.53 13.82
C ARG A 35 0.61 8.05 13.95
N MET A 36 1.88 7.69 14.20
CA MET A 36 2.28 6.30 14.44
C MET A 36 1.64 5.73 15.72
N ARG A 37 1.54 6.54 16.79
CA ARG A 37 0.86 6.14 18.03
C ARG A 37 -0.65 5.96 17.80
N GLU A 38 -1.28 6.87 17.07
CA GLU A 38 -2.68 6.75 16.68
C GLU A 38 -2.94 5.50 15.83
N LEU A 39 -2.08 5.24 14.84
CA LEU A 39 -2.10 4.03 14.03
C LEU A 39 -1.99 2.76 14.90
N ALA A 40 -1.10 2.79 15.90
CA ALA A 40 -0.90 1.68 16.82
C ALA A 40 -2.07 1.48 17.81
N ALA A 41 -2.74 2.56 18.20
CA ALA A 41 -3.92 2.50 19.08
C ALA A 41 -5.16 1.99 18.34
N HIS A 42 -5.31 2.31 17.05
CA HIS A 42 -6.46 1.95 16.23
C HIS A 42 -6.21 0.72 15.34
N ILE A 43 -5.48 -0.28 15.84
CA ILE A 43 -5.20 -1.55 15.13
C ILE A 43 -6.47 -2.39 14.89
N ALA A 44 -7.62 -2.00 15.43
CA ALA A 44 -8.93 -2.48 14.97
C ALA A 44 -9.33 -1.79 13.65
N PHE A 45 -8.46 -1.88 12.66
CA PHE A 45 -8.89 -1.64 11.28
C PHE A 45 -9.95 -2.69 10.98
N PRO A 46 -11.14 -2.36 10.41
CA PRO A 46 -12.03 -3.37 9.87
C PRO A 46 -11.22 -4.14 8.81
N SER A 47 -10.72 -5.31 9.18
CA SER A 47 -10.00 -6.15 8.26
C SER A 47 -11.07 -6.79 7.39
N TRP A 48 -11.42 -6.15 6.27
CA TRP A 48 -12.16 -6.88 5.25
C TRP A 48 -11.38 -8.14 4.88
N PRO A 49 -12.07 -9.24 4.55
CA PRO A 49 -11.41 -10.47 4.11
C PRO A 49 -10.43 -10.16 2.98
N GLY A 50 -9.17 -10.55 3.15
CA GLY A 50 -8.10 -10.23 2.22
C GLY A 50 -7.04 -11.33 2.19
N ALA A 51 -6.29 -11.42 1.10
CA ALA A 51 -5.20 -12.38 0.94
C ALA A 51 -3.95 -11.99 1.77
N THR A 52 -3.84 -10.72 2.18
CA THR A 52 -2.71 -10.22 2.96
C THR A 52 -2.82 -10.63 4.43
N SER A 53 -1.74 -11.17 5.00
CA SER A 53 -1.69 -11.44 6.45
C SER A 53 -1.76 -10.16 7.29
N ALA A 54 -2.35 -10.26 8.49
CA ALA A 54 -2.48 -9.12 9.41
C ALA A 54 -1.14 -8.43 9.73
N THR A 55 -0.07 -9.21 9.92
CA THR A 55 1.28 -8.67 10.17
C THR A 55 1.83 -7.89 8.98
N ALA A 56 1.69 -8.44 7.76
CA ALA A 56 2.16 -7.77 6.56
C ALA A 56 1.37 -6.47 6.32
N LEU A 57 0.07 -6.49 6.60
CA LEU A 57 -0.81 -5.34 6.45
C LEU A 57 -0.52 -4.24 7.50
N LYS A 58 -0.25 -4.61 8.75
CA LYS A 58 0.18 -3.67 9.79
C LYS A 58 1.45 -2.93 9.36
N ARG A 59 2.42 -3.65 8.81
CA ARG A 59 3.65 -3.06 8.28
C ARG A 59 3.36 -2.11 7.12
N ALA A 60 2.55 -2.53 6.16
CA ALA A 60 2.20 -1.68 5.03
C ALA A 60 1.41 -0.44 5.45
N ALA A 61 0.59 -0.52 6.50
CA ALA A 61 -0.10 0.63 7.06
C ALA A 61 0.88 1.65 7.68
N GLN A 62 1.95 1.15 8.32
CA GLN A 62 3.04 2.01 8.79
C GLN A 62 3.79 2.65 7.62
N GLU A 63 4.15 1.88 6.58
CA GLU A 63 4.77 2.40 5.35
C GLU A 63 3.87 3.48 4.69
N ALA A 64 2.56 3.25 4.68
CA ALA A 64 1.59 4.20 4.13
C ALA A 64 1.59 5.53 4.89
N GLU A 65 1.53 5.48 6.23
CA GLU A 65 1.56 6.67 7.07
C GLU A 65 2.89 7.41 7.02
N ILE A 66 4.02 6.68 7.04
CA ILE A 66 5.36 7.29 6.92
C ILE A 66 5.44 8.10 5.64
N ALA A 67 5.09 7.51 4.49
CA ALA A 67 5.17 8.22 3.22
C ALA A 67 4.23 9.43 3.15
N ALA A 68 3.05 9.39 3.77
CA ALA A 68 2.19 10.56 3.87
C ALA A 68 2.86 11.70 4.67
N VAL A 69 3.55 11.38 5.77
CA VAL A 69 4.36 12.37 6.52
C VAL A 69 5.51 12.90 5.66
N LEU A 70 6.17 12.05 4.88
CA LEU A 70 7.26 12.46 3.98
C LEU A 70 6.77 13.35 2.83
N ASP A 71 5.58 13.11 2.30
CA ASP A 71 4.96 13.94 1.26
C ASP A 71 4.59 15.33 1.82
N GLU A 72 3.98 15.37 3.00
CA GLU A 72 3.67 16.63 3.71
C GLU A 72 4.95 17.41 4.01
N TYR A 73 5.98 16.73 4.55
CA TYR A 73 7.29 17.32 4.78
C TYR A 73 7.89 17.88 3.49
N ALA A 74 7.91 17.10 2.40
CA ALA A 74 8.50 17.53 1.13
C ALA A 74 7.81 18.77 0.56
N ASN A 75 6.47 18.84 0.63
CA ASN A 75 5.73 20.00 0.17
C ASN A 75 6.12 21.28 0.92
N SER A 76 6.36 21.19 2.23
CA SER A 76 6.78 22.33 3.05
C SER A 76 8.28 22.61 2.99
N ALA A 77 9.11 21.60 2.75
CA ALA A 77 10.57 21.69 2.75
C ALA A 77 11.13 22.23 1.43
N ARG A 78 10.52 21.90 0.29
CA ARG A 78 11.00 22.31 -1.05
C ARG A 78 11.34 23.80 -1.19
N PRO A 79 10.53 24.76 -0.67
CA PRO A 79 10.87 26.19 -0.74
C PRO A 79 12.07 26.61 0.12
N LEU A 80 12.45 25.80 1.11
CA LEU A 80 13.53 26.08 2.05
C LEU A 80 14.88 25.48 1.61
N ILE A 81 14.86 24.58 0.62
CA ILE A 81 16.04 23.83 0.17
C ILE A 81 16.66 24.50 -1.05
N ARG A 82 17.99 24.59 -1.08
CA ARG A 82 18.70 25.05 -2.28
C ARG A 82 18.61 23.98 -3.37
N PRO A 83 18.35 24.33 -4.63
CA PRO A 83 18.23 23.35 -5.72
C PRO A 83 19.40 22.36 -5.80
N ALA A 84 20.64 22.83 -5.59
CA ALA A 84 21.83 21.98 -5.62
C ALA A 84 21.86 20.93 -4.48
N ASP A 85 21.35 21.25 -3.29
CA ASP A 85 21.29 20.32 -2.17
C ASP A 85 20.24 19.23 -2.44
N GLN A 86 19.11 19.60 -3.03
CA GLN A 86 18.08 18.67 -3.45
C GLN A 86 18.58 17.73 -4.56
N GLU A 87 19.19 18.26 -5.61
CA GLU A 87 19.72 17.47 -6.73
C GLU A 87 20.79 16.47 -6.25
N ARG A 88 21.72 16.92 -5.39
CA ARG A 88 22.73 16.05 -4.79
C ARG A 88 22.09 14.92 -3.98
N TRP A 89 21.08 15.24 -3.18
CA TRP A 89 20.37 14.26 -2.36
C TRP A 89 19.62 13.23 -3.21
N GLU A 90 18.92 13.66 -4.26
CA GLU A 90 18.22 12.77 -5.19
C GLU A 90 19.17 11.75 -5.84
N LEU A 91 20.36 12.19 -6.24
CA LEU A 91 21.41 11.32 -6.78
C LEU A 91 21.90 10.29 -5.76
N LEU A 92 22.10 10.71 -4.50
CA LEU A 92 22.51 9.81 -3.42
C LEU A 92 21.42 8.78 -3.09
N VAL A 93 20.16 9.21 -3.02
CA VAL A 93 19.00 8.33 -2.79
C VAL A 93 18.87 7.32 -3.92
N ALA A 94 18.97 7.75 -5.18
CA ALA A 94 18.90 6.86 -6.33
C ALA A 94 20.03 5.81 -6.31
N ASP A 95 21.25 6.21 -5.95
CA ASP A 95 22.37 5.27 -5.80
C ASP A 95 22.15 4.28 -4.64
N MET A 96 21.69 4.77 -3.49
CA MET A 96 21.34 3.93 -2.34
C MET A 96 20.26 2.91 -2.68
N GLN A 97 19.19 3.32 -3.38
CA GLN A 97 18.09 2.44 -3.79
C GLN A 97 18.56 1.35 -4.73
N ARG A 98 19.36 1.69 -5.74
CA ARG A 98 19.95 0.71 -6.66
C ARG A 98 20.81 -0.32 -5.94
N ARG A 99 21.65 0.11 -4.98
CA ARG A 99 22.55 -0.79 -4.24
C ARG A 99 21.83 -1.66 -3.21
N SER A 100 20.73 -1.15 -2.65
CA SER A 100 19.91 -1.88 -1.67
C SER A 100 18.95 -2.88 -2.30
N GLY A 101 18.69 -2.78 -3.61
CA GLY A 101 17.67 -3.60 -4.28
C GLY A 101 16.27 -3.27 -3.75
N GLU A 102 16.04 -2.00 -3.41
CA GLU A 102 14.77 -1.49 -2.91
C GLU A 102 14.13 -0.54 -3.95
N GLY A 103 13.95 -1.04 -5.18
CA GLY A 103 13.33 -0.29 -6.27
C GLY A 103 11.92 0.23 -5.94
N PHE A 104 11.22 -0.46 -5.03
CA PHE A 104 9.93 -0.03 -4.48
C PHE A 104 10.00 1.20 -3.57
N LEU A 105 11.17 1.72 -3.20
CA LEU A 105 11.27 2.96 -2.42
C LEU A 105 11.49 4.19 -3.31
N ALA A 106 11.64 3.99 -4.63
CA ALA A 106 11.78 5.07 -5.60
C ALA A 106 10.57 6.03 -5.58
N ASP A 107 9.39 5.55 -5.20
CA ASP A 107 8.19 6.38 -5.04
C ASP A 107 8.12 7.12 -3.70
N GLU A 108 8.63 6.53 -2.60
CA GLU A 108 8.65 7.14 -1.26
C GLU A 108 9.77 8.19 -1.10
N LEU A 109 11.03 7.78 -1.20
CA LEU A 109 12.16 8.71 -1.04
C LEU A 109 12.43 9.48 -2.33
N GLY A 110 12.28 8.87 -3.50
CA GLY A 110 12.57 9.53 -4.78
C GLY A 110 11.61 10.68 -5.14
N ARG A 111 10.49 10.84 -4.42
CA ARG A 111 9.56 11.97 -4.57
C ARG A 111 9.61 12.98 -3.44
N SER A 112 10.36 12.69 -2.38
CA SER A 112 10.42 13.52 -1.18
C SER A 112 11.51 14.61 -1.31
N ALA A 113 12.01 15.11 -0.18
CA ALA A 113 12.99 16.19 -0.10
C ALA A 113 14.11 15.85 0.90
N VAL A 114 15.22 16.59 0.82
CA VAL A 114 16.35 16.45 1.76
C VAL A 114 15.86 16.39 3.22
N GLY A 115 16.30 15.38 3.97
CA GLY A 115 15.89 15.11 5.36
C GLY A 115 14.86 13.98 5.48
N ALA A 116 14.29 13.52 4.35
CA ALA A 116 13.31 12.46 4.36
C ALA A 116 13.86 11.09 4.78
N SER A 117 15.15 10.79 4.55
CA SER A 117 15.73 9.51 4.97
C SER A 117 15.85 9.44 6.49
N LEU A 118 16.39 10.48 7.13
CA LEU A 118 16.45 10.61 8.59
C LEU A 118 15.05 10.62 9.22
N LEU A 119 14.10 11.37 8.64
CA LEU A 119 12.72 11.39 9.12
C LEU A 119 12.05 10.02 9.01
N ARG A 120 12.23 9.33 7.88
CA ARG A 120 11.76 7.95 7.67
C ARG A 120 12.33 7.01 8.72
N ALA A 121 13.64 7.08 8.98
CA ALA A 121 14.30 6.24 9.98
C ALA A 121 13.76 6.49 11.39
N ARG A 122 13.55 7.76 11.77
CA ARG A 122 12.92 8.17 13.05
C ARG A 122 11.56 7.54 13.24
N LEU A 123 10.71 7.55 12.21
CA LEU A 123 9.35 7.01 12.24
C LEU A 123 9.29 5.46 12.17
N GLY A 124 10.45 4.80 12.26
CA GLY A 124 10.55 3.34 12.21
C GLY A 124 10.51 2.76 10.79
N GLY A 125 10.63 3.61 9.76
CA GLY A 125 10.83 3.22 8.37
C GLY A 125 12.25 2.67 8.19
N ARG A 126 12.47 1.43 8.62
CA ARG A 126 13.71 0.72 8.33
C ARG A 126 13.58 0.00 6.97
N PRO A 127 14.69 -0.13 6.22
CA PRO A 127 14.75 -0.98 5.03
C PRO A 127 14.09 -2.34 5.27
N HIS A 128 13.57 -2.93 4.20
CA HIS A 128 12.92 -4.24 4.21
C HIS A 128 13.96 -5.35 4.47
N ARG A 129 14.39 -5.45 5.74
CA ARG A 129 15.40 -6.36 6.32
C ARG A 129 16.83 -6.02 5.93
N ALA A 130 17.71 -6.03 6.93
CA ALA A 130 19.13 -6.29 6.74
C ALA A 130 19.27 -7.63 6.01
N GLN A 131 19.91 -7.63 4.83
CA GLN A 131 20.35 -8.82 4.09
C GLN A 131 19.43 -10.04 4.23
N GLN A 132 18.29 -10.07 3.52
CA GLN A 132 17.75 -11.38 3.19
C GLN A 132 18.72 -12.08 2.25
N ARG A 133 19.32 -13.17 2.69
CA ARG A 133 19.68 -14.26 1.78
C ARG A 133 18.36 -14.74 1.17
N GLY A 134 18.00 -14.18 0.01
CA GLY A 134 16.76 -14.44 -0.73
C GLY A 134 15.75 -13.31 -0.60
N GLY A 135 15.98 -12.18 -1.28
CA GLY A 135 15.01 -11.07 -1.41
C GLY A 135 13.69 -11.52 -2.05
N ILE A 136 12.86 -10.57 -2.48
CA ILE A 136 11.72 -10.89 -3.34
C ILE A 136 12.28 -11.60 -4.57
N ASP A 137 11.80 -12.81 -4.87
CA ASP A 137 12.18 -13.55 -6.08
C ASP A 137 11.56 -12.83 -7.29
N CYS A 138 12.22 -11.75 -7.69
CA CYS A 138 11.71 -10.80 -8.66
C CYS A 138 12.07 -11.25 -10.06
N ALA A 139 11.12 -11.91 -10.74
CA ALA A 139 11.29 -12.30 -12.14
C ALA A 139 11.24 -11.11 -13.12
N CYS A 140 10.77 -9.93 -12.69
CA CYS A 140 10.53 -8.77 -13.57
C CYS A 140 11.51 -7.60 -13.39
N GLY A 141 12.54 -7.72 -12.56
CA GLY A 141 13.54 -6.66 -12.32
C GLY A 141 13.07 -5.51 -11.41
N TYR A 142 11.77 -5.20 -11.37
CA TYR A 142 11.21 -4.02 -10.69
C TYR A 142 11.65 -3.85 -9.22
N ALA A 143 11.68 -4.95 -8.46
CA ALA A 143 12.09 -4.91 -7.06
C ALA A 143 13.54 -4.41 -6.90
N VAL A 144 14.39 -4.68 -7.88
CA VAL A 144 15.83 -4.43 -7.86
C VAL A 144 16.16 -3.05 -8.42
N ASP A 145 15.62 -2.72 -9.60
CA ASP A 145 15.99 -1.52 -10.35
C ASP A 145 15.01 -0.34 -10.18
N GLY A 146 13.79 -0.60 -9.69
CA GLY A 146 12.72 0.40 -9.58
C GLY A 146 12.13 0.82 -10.93
N VAL A 147 12.52 0.16 -12.03
CA VAL A 147 12.06 0.48 -13.38
C VAL A 147 10.81 -0.33 -13.67
N MET A 148 9.71 0.35 -13.98
CA MET A 148 8.42 -0.31 -14.23
C MET A 148 8.49 -1.21 -15.47
N PRO A 149 8.31 -2.54 -15.35
CA PRO A 149 8.35 -3.45 -16.48
C PRO A 149 7.08 -3.33 -17.33
N GLU A 150 7.10 -3.94 -18.51
CA GLU A 150 5.90 -4.15 -19.33
C GLU A 150 4.88 -5.06 -18.61
N LYS A 151 5.39 -6.09 -17.93
CA LYS A 151 4.61 -7.05 -17.16
C LYS A 151 5.21 -7.23 -15.76
N LEU A 152 4.42 -6.90 -14.75
CA LEU A 152 4.82 -7.01 -13.34
C LEU A 152 4.61 -8.45 -12.85
N CYS A 153 5.64 -9.03 -12.20
CA CYS A 153 5.56 -10.39 -11.68
C CYS A 153 4.63 -10.49 -10.45
N PRO A 154 4.08 -11.68 -10.15
CA PRO A 154 3.18 -11.88 -9.01
C PRO A 154 3.75 -11.43 -7.67
N GLU A 155 5.04 -11.64 -7.43
CA GLU A 155 5.72 -11.31 -6.17
C GLU A 155 5.76 -9.79 -5.96
N CYS A 156 6.08 -9.04 -7.01
CA CYS A 156 6.02 -7.57 -6.97
C CYS A 156 4.58 -7.08 -6.90
N GLY A 157 3.66 -7.75 -7.59
CA GLY A 157 2.23 -7.49 -7.55
C GLY A 157 1.65 -7.63 -6.14
N ASP A 158 2.03 -8.66 -5.39
CA ASP A 158 1.56 -8.88 -4.02
C ASP A 158 2.04 -7.77 -3.07
N VAL A 159 3.30 -7.34 -3.21
CA VAL A 159 3.86 -6.23 -2.43
C VAL A 159 3.15 -4.91 -2.74
N LEU A 160 2.96 -4.59 -4.02
CA LEU A 160 2.26 -3.37 -4.43
C LEU A 160 0.79 -3.38 -4.05
N LEU A 161 0.10 -4.52 -4.20
CA LEU A 161 -1.31 -4.66 -3.80
C LEU A 161 -1.47 -4.44 -2.31
N ARG A 162 -0.58 -5.02 -1.50
CA ARG A 162 -0.58 -4.78 -0.05
C ARG A 162 -0.40 -3.31 0.29
N ARG A 163 0.53 -2.62 -0.36
CA ARG A 163 0.75 -1.16 -0.17
C ARG A 163 -0.45 -0.36 -0.64
N TRP A 164 -1.08 -0.75 -1.74
CA TRP A 164 -2.29 -0.12 -2.24
C TRP A 164 -3.47 -0.24 -1.26
N VAL A 165 -3.69 -1.44 -0.71
CA VAL A 165 -4.70 -1.68 0.32
C VAL A 165 -4.40 -0.85 1.57
N ALA A 166 -3.14 -0.77 2.00
CA ALA A 166 -2.75 0.05 3.14
C ALA A 166 -2.98 1.56 2.91
N GLU A 167 -2.66 2.06 1.72
CA GLU A 167 -2.91 3.45 1.33
C GLU A 167 -4.40 3.76 1.24
N GLU A 168 -5.20 2.85 0.64
CA GLU A 168 -6.66 2.97 0.61
C GLU A 168 -7.25 3.08 2.01
N ARG A 169 -6.79 2.23 2.92
CA ARG A 169 -7.17 2.24 4.32
C ARG A 169 -6.79 3.53 5.03
N ARG A 170 -5.59 4.04 4.79
CA ARG A 170 -5.13 5.33 5.31
C ARG A 170 -6.09 6.45 4.92
N LEU A 171 -6.45 6.53 3.64
CA LEU A 171 -7.36 7.53 3.09
C LEU A 171 -8.78 7.39 3.65
N LEU A 172 -9.26 6.16 3.84
CA LEU A 172 -10.58 5.91 4.41
C LEU A 172 -10.68 6.31 5.89
N ARG A 173 -9.58 6.32 6.65
CA ARG A 173 -9.62 6.76 8.07
C ARG A 173 -10.06 8.21 8.25
N SER A 174 -9.75 9.08 7.30
CA SER A 174 -10.19 10.48 7.34
C SER A 174 -11.65 10.66 6.89
N MET A 175 -12.34 9.56 6.51
CA MET A 175 -13.72 9.57 6.03
C MET A 175 -14.52 8.39 6.62
N PRO A 176 -14.83 8.39 7.93
CA PRO A 176 -15.37 7.22 8.63
C PRO A 176 -16.72 6.73 8.07
N GLU A 177 -17.64 7.63 7.73
CA GLU A 177 -18.96 7.28 7.18
C GLU A 177 -18.81 6.57 5.82
N TYR A 178 -18.02 7.17 4.92
CA TYR A 178 -17.73 6.59 3.61
C TYR A 178 -16.95 5.26 3.74
N ALA A 179 -16.05 5.14 4.71
CA ALA A 179 -15.32 3.90 5.00
C ALA A 179 -16.23 2.76 5.43
N GLU A 180 -17.28 3.05 6.21
CA GLU A 180 -18.28 2.06 6.60
C GLU A 180 -19.06 1.54 5.38
N GLU A 181 -19.53 2.45 4.51
CA GLU A 181 -20.24 2.07 3.28
C GLU A 181 -19.36 1.24 2.32
N VAL A 182 -18.09 1.61 2.15
CA VAL A 182 -17.11 0.82 1.39
C VAL A 182 -16.96 -0.57 2.00
N THR A 183 -16.81 -0.66 3.33
CA THR A 183 -16.68 -1.94 4.05
C THR A 183 -17.88 -2.83 3.81
N GLN A 184 -19.10 -2.31 3.93
CA GLN A 184 -20.34 -3.05 3.68
C GLN A 184 -20.39 -3.61 2.24
N VAL A 185 -19.94 -2.84 1.24
CA VAL A 185 -19.88 -3.32 -0.15
C VAL A 185 -18.88 -4.46 -0.29
N ILE A 186 -17.69 -4.35 0.30
CA ILE A 186 -16.64 -5.36 0.23
C ILE A 186 -17.05 -6.64 0.95
N GLU A 187 -17.58 -6.56 2.17
CA GLU A 187 -18.05 -7.73 2.92
C GLU A 187 -19.19 -8.45 2.21
N ALA A 188 -20.19 -7.73 1.70
CA ALA A 188 -21.27 -8.32 0.92
C ALA A 188 -20.75 -8.99 -0.36
N THR A 189 -19.70 -8.45 -0.97
CA THR A 189 -19.05 -9.04 -2.15
C THR A 189 -18.30 -10.31 -1.78
N ALA A 190 -17.52 -10.28 -0.70
CA ALA A 190 -16.76 -11.42 -0.20
C ALA A 190 -17.68 -12.58 0.22
N GLN A 191 -18.77 -12.29 0.94
CA GLN A 191 -19.77 -13.30 1.32
C GLN A 191 -20.41 -13.96 0.10
N LYS A 192 -20.71 -13.20 -0.96
CA LYS A 192 -21.25 -13.76 -2.21
C LYS A 192 -20.22 -14.61 -2.92
N GLN A 193 -18.96 -14.17 -3.01
CA GLN A 193 -17.88 -14.97 -3.58
C GLN A 193 -17.68 -16.28 -2.79
N ALA A 194 -17.75 -16.24 -1.46
CA ALA A 194 -17.65 -17.42 -0.61
C ALA A 194 -18.82 -18.39 -0.83
N LYS A 195 -20.06 -17.88 -0.99
CA LYS A 195 -21.22 -18.71 -1.33
C LYS A 195 -21.08 -19.38 -2.70
N VAL A 196 -20.62 -18.63 -3.70
CA VAL A 196 -20.32 -19.17 -5.04
C VAL A 196 -19.23 -20.25 -4.99
N ALA A 197 -18.22 -20.08 -4.14
CA ALA A 197 -17.19 -21.11 -3.94
C ALA A 197 -17.70 -22.38 -3.23
N GLN A 198 -18.81 -22.28 -2.47
CA GLN A 198 -19.40 -23.40 -1.72
C GLN A 198 -20.45 -24.19 -2.51
N SER A 199 -20.99 -23.64 -3.62
CA SER A 199 -21.95 -24.36 -4.46
C SER A 199 -21.27 -25.48 -5.24
N ARG A 200 -21.73 -26.72 -5.04
CA ARG A 200 -21.30 -27.92 -5.78
C ARG A 200 -21.85 -27.90 -7.20
N GLY A 201 -21.13 -27.27 -8.11
CA GLY A 201 -21.34 -27.25 -9.55
C GLY A 201 -20.12 -26.61 -10.19
N ASP A 202 -19.76 -26.99 -11.41
CA ASP A 202 -18.53 -26.54 -12.08
C ASP A 202 -18.28 -25.05 -11.86
N TYR A 203 -17.34 -24.76 -10.97
CA TYR A 203 -16.95 -23.41 -10.60
C TYR A 203 -16.44 -22.73 -11.86
N THR A 204 -17.20 -21.78 -12.39
CA THR A 204 -16.67 -20.93 -13.44
C THR A 204 -16.05 -19.71 -12.76
N ALA A 205 -14.77 -19.45 -13.03
CA ALA A 205 -14.11 -18.21 -12.64
C ALA A 205 -14.91 -16.96 -13.05
N ASP A 206 -15.83 -17.11 -14.01
CA ASP A 206 -16.78 -16.13 -14.48
C ASP A 206 -17.81 -15.70 -13.43
N GLU A 207 -18.31 -16.59 -12.57
CA GLU A 207 -19.29 -16.23 -11.51
C GLU A 207 -18.64 -15.41 -10.40
N ALA A 208 -17.42 -15.79 -9.98
CA ALA A 208 -16.63 -15.01 -9.03
C ALA A 208 -16.27 -13.64 -9.62
N SER A 209 -15.92 -13.59 -10.91
CA SER A 209 -15.68 -12.36 -11.67
C SER A 209 -16.92 -11.47 -11.75
N ALA A 210 -18.09 -12.04 -12.07
CA ALA A 210 -19.37 -11.33 -12.13
C ALA A 210 -19.76 -10.73 -10.78
N THR A 211 -19.53 -11.47 -9.70
CA THR A 211 -19.74 -10.99 -8.32
C THR A 211 -18.87 -9.78 -8.02
N ARG A 212 -17.57 -9.83 -8.35
CA ARG A 212 -16.67 -8.68 -8.19
C ARG A 212 -17.07 -7.50 -9.06
N ARG A 213 -17.48 -7.71 -10.32
CA ARG A 213 -17.99 -6.64 -11.19
C ARG A 213 -19.21 -5.96 -10.58
N ALA A 214 -20.12 -6.72 -9.96
CA ALA A 214 -21.28 -6.16 -9.26
C ALA A 214 -20.88 -5.33 -8.04
N GLY A 215 -19.91 -5.80 -7.24
CA GLY A 215 -19.29 -5.03 -6.16
C GLY A 215 -18.67 -3.73 -6.67
N GLY A 216 -17.87 -3.79 -7.74
CA GLY A 216 -17.27 -2.61 -8.37
C GLY A 216 -18.31 -1.60 -8.88
N ARG A 217 -19.46 -2.04 -9.40
CA ARG A 217 -20.56 -1.13 -9.78
C ARG A 217 -21.19 -0.43 -8.57
N ARG A 218 -21.23 -1.08 -7.41
CA ARG A 218 -21.70 -0.46 -6.15
C ARG A 218 -20.71 0.60 -5.69
N LEU A 219 -19.42 0.29 -5.66
CA LEU A 219 -18.36 1.27 -5.35
C LEU A 219 -18.44 2.50 -6.27
N ALA A 220 -18.58 2.28 -7.58
CA ALA A 220 -18.73 3.38 -8.54
C ALA A 220 -19.98 4.24 -8.33
N ARG A 221 -21.02 3.74 -7.65
CA ARG A 221 -22.17 4.56 -7.22
C ARG A 221 -21.85 5.33 -5.93
N LEU A 222 -21.24 4.68 -4.94
CA LEU A 222 -20.80 5.33 -3.71
C LEU A 222 -19.84 6.49 -3.99
N ARG A 223 -18.82 6.26 -4.82
CA ARG A 223 -17.89 7.31 -5.27
C ARG A 223 -18.61 8.53 -5.85
N ARG A 224 -19.68 8.29 -6.64
CA ARG A 224 -20.45 9.39 -7.24
C ARG A 224 -21.27 10.15 -6.21
N ALA A 225 -21.83 9.46 -5.22
CA ALA A 225 -22.54 10.08 -4.10
C ALA A 225 -21.59 10.95 -3.25
N HIS A 226 -20.39 10.45 -2.93
CA HIS A 226 -19.39 11.14 -2.11
C HIS A 226 -18.37 11.96 -2.91
N ARG A 227 -18.69 12.35 -4.16
CA ARG A 227 -17.71 12.99 -5.06
C ARG A 227 -17.09 14.29 -4.50
N VAL A 228 -17.85 15.02 -3.69
CA VAL A 228 -17.43 16.31 -3.12
C VAL A 228 -16.41 16.07 -2.00
N GLU A 229 -16.70 15.15 -1.09
CA GLU A 229 -15.78 14.77 -0.02
C GLU A 229 -14.50 14.16 -0.60
N LEU A 230 -14.63 13.25 -1.58
CA LEU A 230 -13.50 12.61 -2.24
C LEU A 230 -12.59 13.59 -3.00
N ALA A 231 -13.11 14.75 -3.42
CA ALA A 231 -12.30 15.78 -4.09
C ALA A 231 -11.30 16.46 -3.14
N THR A 232 -11.46 16.31 -1.82
CA THR A 232 -10.54 16.86 -0.81
C THR A 232 -9.33 15.96 -0.54
N LEU A 233 -9.36 14.71 -1.00
CA LEU A 233 -8.28 13.74 -0.79
C LEU A 233 -7.22 13.80 -1.90
N ASP A 234 -5.95 13.68 -1.52
CA ASP A 234 -4.87 13.41 -2.47
C ASP A 234 -4.84 11.91 -2.83
N LEU A 235 -5.37 11.58 -4.01
CA LEU A 235 -5.42 10.22 -4.53
C LEU A 235 -4.24 9.86 -5.44
N ARG A 236 -3.20 10.70 -5.56
CA ARG A 236 -2.10 10.48 -6.52
C ARG A 236 -1.34 9.18 -6.24
N ARG A 237 -0.96 8.94 -4.99
CA ARG A 237 -0.25 7.72 -4.58
C ARG A 237 -1.14 6.48 -4.66
N TRP A 238 -2.40 6.59 -4.23
CA TRP A 238 -3.36 5.49 -4.41
C TRP A 238 -3.54 5.11 -5.88
N SER A 239 -3.59 6.12 -6.77
CA SER A 239 -3.74 5.94 -8.21
C SER A 239 -2.52 5.32 -8.86
N SER A 240 -1.31 5.67 -8.41
CA SER A 240 -0.07 5.09 -8.98
C SER A 240 0.01 3.59 -8.72
N PHE A 241 -0.41 3.10 -7.55
CA PHE A 241 -0.49 1.65 -7.30
C PHE A 241 -1.45 0.94 -8.25
N ALA A 242 -2.62 1.53 -8.51
CA ALA A 242 -3.58 0.98 -9.47
C ALA A 242 -2.99 0.88 -10.89
N GLU A 243 -2.27 1.92 -11.33
CA GLU A 243 -1.59 1.93 -12.62
C GLU A 243 -0.52 0.84 -12.71
N MET A 244 0.31 0.68 -11.69
CA MET A 244 1.33 -0.37 -11.65
C MET A 244 0.71 -1.77 -11.67
N LEU A 245 -0.36 -1.98 -10.90
CA LEU A 245 -1.08 -3.25 -10.84
C LEU A 245 -1.90 -3.55 -12.11
N SER A 246 -2.18 -2.54 -12.95
CA SER A 246 -2.76 -2.76 -14.28
C SER A 246 -1.80 -3.44 -15.27
N ARG A 247 -0.53 -3.64 -14.89
CA ARG A 247 0.48 -4.41 -15.62
C ARG A 247 0.78 -5.78 -15.01
N GLU A 248 0.03 -6.17 -13.97
CA GLU A 248 0.29 -7.38 -13.21
C GLU A 248 0.00 -8.66 -14.04
N ALA A 249 0.82 -9.69 -13.82
CA ALA A 249 0.80 -10.91 -14.62
C ALA A 249 -0.49 -11.73 -14.53
N ARG A 250 -1.18 -11.71 -13.39
CA ARG A 250 -2.45 -12.41 -13.13
C ARG A 250 -3.61 -11.56 -13.67
N PRO A 251 -4.39 -12.10 -14.64
CA PRO A 251 -5.47 -11.34 -15.27
C PRO A 251 -6.53 -10.79 -14.30
N ALA A 252 -6.81 -11.51 -13.20
CA ALA A 252 -7.82 -11.09 -12.23
C ALA A 252 -7.40 -9.83 -11.46
N VAL A 253 -6.13 -9.72 -11.05
CA VAL A 253 -5.57 -8.53 -10.41
C VAL A 253 -5.55 -7.39 -11.42
N ARG A 254 -4.94 -7.64 -12.59
CA ARG A 254 -4.79 -6.68 -13.68
C ARG A 254 -6.10 -6.00 -14.09
N THR A 255 -7.12 -6.80 -14.40
CA THR A 255 -8.42 -6.29 -14.87
C THR A 255 -9.21 -5.61 -13.77
N THR A 256 -9.02 -6.00 -12.51
CA THR A 256 -9.70 -5.36 -11.37
C THR A 256 -9.04 -4.01 -11.05
N ALA A 257 -7.71 -3.94 -11.09
CA ALA A 257 -6.92 -2.73 -10.88
C ALA A 257 -7.13 -1.69 -12.00
N ALA A 258 -7.23 -2.13 -13.27
CA ALA A 258 -7.49 -1.23 -14.40
C ALA A 258 -8.80 -0.41 -14.27
N GLU A 259 -9.77 -0.93 -13.52
CA GLU A 259 -11.05 -0.27 -13.28
C GLU A 259 -11.07 0.59 -11.99
N ALA A 260 -9.92 0.73 -11.30
CA ALA A 260 -9.80 1.44 -10.03
C ALA A 260 -10.33 2.88 -10.12
N GLN A 261 -9.91 3.62 -11.15
CA GLN A 261 -10.30 5.02 -11.32
C GLN A 261 -11.82 5.20 -11.46
N LYS A 262 -12.50 4.22 -12.06
CA LYS A 262 -13.95 4.23 -12.17
C LYS A 262 -14.63 3.91 -10.84
N ARG A 263 -14.09 2.95 -10.10
CA ARG A 263 -14.68 2.42 -8.86
C ARG A 263 -14.41 3.30 -7.64
N GLY A 264 -13.27 3.99 -7.61
CA GLY A 264 -12.82 4.78 -6.46
C GLY A 264 -12.26 3.91 -5.34
N LEU A 265 -12.13 4.52 -4.16
CA LEU A 265 -11.73 3.83 -2.94
C LEU A 265 -12.65 2.62 -2.66
N GLY A 266 -12.04 1.52 -2.26
CA GLY A 266 -12.59 0.17 -2.20
C GLY A 266 -12.11 -0.71 -3.37
N ALA A 267 -11.51 -0.13 -4.40
CA ALA A 267 -10.97 -0.89 -5.53
C ALA A 267 -9.74 -1.73 -5.15
N ALA A 268 -8.90 -1.26 -4.21
CA ALA A 268 -7.76 -2.05 -3.74
C ALA A 268 -8.26 -3.29 -2.99
N ALA A 269 -9.21 -3.12 -2.06
CA ALA A 269 -9.89 -4.21 -1.37
C ALA A 269 -10.54 -5.22 -2.33
N LEU A 270 -11.26 -4.73 -3.34
CA LEU A 270 -11.89 -5.59 -4.35
C LEU A 270 -10.86 -6.35 -5.20
N THR A 271 -9.69 -5.76 -5.44
CA THR A 271 -8.57 -6.40 -6.14
C THR A 271 -7.94 -7.48 -5.26
N GLU A 272 -7.80 -7.24 -3.96
CA GLU A 272 -7.36 -8.25 -2.99
C GLU A 272 -8.30 -9.46 -2.94
N LEU A 273 -9.63 -9.25 -2.98
CA LEU A 273 -10.61 -10.34 -3.10
C LEU A 273 -10.47 -11.18 -4.39
N SER A 274 -9.84 -10.64 -5.44
CA SER A 274 -9.58 -11.41 -6.66
C SER A 274 -8.50 -12.48 -6.45
N LEU A 275 -7.55 -12.24 -5.53
CA LEU A 275 -6.55 -13.24 -5.16
C LEU A 275 -7.16 -14.40 -4.40
N LEU A 276 -8.14 -14.14 -3.53
CA LEU A 276 -8.87 -15.20 -2.83
C LEU A 276 -9.61 -16.10 -3.83
N SER A 277 -10.12 -15.57 -4.95
CA SER A 277 -10.72 -16.43 -5.99
C SER A 277 -9.74 -17.31 -6.77
N ILE A 278 -8.43 -17.05 -6.63
CA ILE A 278 -7.34 -17.81 -7.26
C ILE A 278 -6.66 -18.74 -6.24
N ALA A 279 -6.50 -18.29 -4.99
CA ALA A 279 -5.85 -19.02 -3.91
C ALA A 279 -6.79 -20.00 -3.18
N ASP A 280 -8.12 -19.78 -3.21
CA ASP A 280 -9.05 -20.40 -2.26
C ASP A 280 -9.99 -21.45 -2.83
N THR A 281 -10.08 -21.66 -4.15
CA THR A 281 -11.10 -22.58 -4.65
C THR A 281 -10.91 -24.03 -4.19
N ILE A 282 -9.74 -24.39 -3.64
CA ILE A 282 -9.48 -25.75 -3.13
C ILE A 282 -9.07 -25.74 -1.65
N LYS A 283 -8.04 -24.99 -1.24
CA LYS A 283 -7.41 -25.20 0.08
C LYS A 283 -8.01 -24.42 1.25
N ILE A 284 -8.66 -23.29 1.00
CA ILE A 284 -9.24 -22.46 2.08
C ILE A 284 -10.67 -22.90 2.40
N ALA A 285 -11.44 -23.34 1.40
CA ALA A 285 -12.73 -24.00 1.62
C ALA A 285 -12.58 -25.24 2.51
N GLU A 286 -11.59 -26.10 2.24
CA GLU A 286 -11.28 -27.28 3.07
C GLU A 286 -10.90 -26.89 4.51
N ARG A 287 -9.95 -25.97 4.70
CA ARG A 287 -9.49 -25.57 6.04
C ARG A 287 -10.55 -24.89 6.92
N ILE A 288 -11.42 -24.08 6.32
CA ILE A 288 -12.48 -23.37 7.06
C ILE A 288 -13.61 -24.35 7.45
N LEU A 289 -13.92 -25.33 6.60
CA LEU A 289 -14.88 -26.40 6.91
C LEU A 289 -14.34 -27.36 7.98
N GLU A 290 -13.05 -27.74 7.91
CA GLU A 290 -12.38 -28.60 8.90
C GLU A 290 -12.39 -27.95 10.30
N LYS A 291 -12.04 -26.66 10.37
CA LYS A 291 -12.02 -25.91 11.63
C LYS A 291 -13.40 -25.78 12.26
N ARG A 292 -14.47 -25.64 11.45
CA ARG A 292 -15.85 -25.53 11.96
C ARG A 292 -16.43 -26.87 12.42
N LYS A 293 -16.09 -28.00 11.78
CA LYS A 293 -16.43 -29.33 12.31
C LYS A 293 -15.79 -29.57 13.68
N ASN A 294 -14.51 -29.25 13.81
CA ASN A 294 -13.73 -29.53 15.02
C ASN A 294 -13.95 -28.56 16.17
N SER A 295 -14.65 -27.44 15.96
CA SER A 295 -15.03 -26.48 17.01
C SER A 295 -16.47 -26.67 17.52
N SER A 296 -17.19 -27.67 17.00
CA SER A 296 -18.54 -28.03 17.46
C SER A 296 -18.60 -29.18 18.46
N TRP A 297 -17.45 -29.64 18.96
CA TRP A 297 -17.37 -30.63 20.05
C TRP A 297 -16.37 -30.14 21.09
N TRP A 298 -16.90 -29.65 22.21
CA TRP A 298 -16.57 -29.97 23.60
C TRP A 298 -17.30 -28.93 24.48
N VAL A 299 -18.52 -29.33 24.86
CA VAL A 299 -19.04 -29.12 26.22
C VAL A 299 -18.14 -29.88 27.18
#